data_AF-K1RWR8-F1
#
_entry.id   AF-K1RWR8-F1
#
_cell.length_a   1.000
_cell.length_b   1.000
_cell.length_c   1.000
_cell.angle_alpha   90.00
_cell.angle_beta   90.00
_cell.angle_gamma   90.00
#
_symmetry.space_group_name_H-M   'P 1'
#
loop_
_entity.id
_entity.type
_entity.pdbx_description
1 polymer ?
#
loop_
_entity_poly.entity_id
_entity_poly.type
_entity_poly.pdbx_seq_one_letter_code
_entity_poly.pdbx_strand_id
1 'polypeptide(L)'
;MNKEDILLLTDKGLAVFKYYIPFSFKLGRNFLNPLYKDSKASCNVYFDRRNGMYKMKDFGNDDYSGDCFALVGKLNGLNCKEPKDFVEILAIIDRDMHLGLSDKSEMRISSTTPVPVIAEVTHVPKRKKARPYTLAQKSFTAAELAFWGESGITQEVLKLFRVVSLKKFSSENNEGKPFSIAATDREP
;
A
#
# COMPACT_ATOMS: atom_id res chain seq x y z
N MET A 1 9.97 -7.09 14.18
CA MET A 1 8.64 -6.90 13.56
C MET A 1 7.83 -8.15 13.83
N ASN A 2 6.69 -8.03 14.52
CA ASN A 2 5.93 -9.19 14.97
C ASN A 2 4.60 -9.31 14.23
N LYS A 3 4.09 -10.54 14.15
CA LYS A 3 2.80 -10.88 13.52
C LYS A 3 1.65 -10.05 14.12
N GLU A 4 1.66 -9.90 15.43
CA GLU A 4 0.62 -9.23 16.21
C GLU A 4 0.51 -7.75 15.86
N ASP A 5 1.62 -7.07 15.59
CA ASP A 5 1.65 -5.67 15.20
C ASP A 5 0.97 -5.47 13.83
N ILE A 6 1.27 -6.34 12.87
CA ILE A 6 0.60 -6.32 11.56
C ILE A 6 -0.89 -6.54 11.74
N LEU A 7 -1.30 -7.54 12.52
CA LEU A 7 -2.72 -7.81 12.76
C LEU A 7 -3.42 -6.65 13.47
N LEU A 8 -2.74 -5.91 14.36
CA LEU A 8 -3.30 -4.75 15.01
C LEU A 8 -3.51 -3.59 14.02
N LEU A 9 -2.51 -3.27 13.20
CA LEU A 9 -2.55 -2.16 12.26
C LEU A 9 -3.43 -2.42 11.03
N THR A 10 -3.74 -3.69 10.74
CA THR A 10 -4.48 -4.09 9.53
C THR A 10 -5.91 -4.58 9.80
N ASP A 11 -6.51 -4.16 10.92
CA ASP A 11 -7.86 -4.59 11.33
C ASP A 11 -7.99 -6.12 11.33
N LYS A 12 -7.12 -6.76 12.13
CA LYS A 12 -7.03 -8.21 12.29
C LYS A 12 -6.80 -8.95 10.95
N GLY A 13 -6.08 -8.31 10.02
CA GLY A 13 -5.74 -8.85 8.70
C GLY A 13 -6.72 -8.50 7.58
N LEU A 14 -7.87 -7.84 7.87
CA LEU A 14 -8.85 -7.49 6.84
C LEU A 14 -8.29 -6.51 5.81
N ALA A 15 -7.51 -5.52 6.26
CA ALA A 15 -6.93 -4.53 5.37
C ALA A 15 -5.95 -5.16 4.37
N VAL A 16 -5.22 -6.21 4.78
CA VAL A 16 -4.33 -6.99 3.90
C VAL A 16 -5.14 -7.66 2.79
N PHE A 17 -6.24 -8.35 3.14
CA PHE A 17 -7.11 -8.97 2.12
C PHE A 17 -7.67 -7.93 1.14
N LYS A 18 -8.12 -6.78 1.62
CA LYS A 18 -8.63 -5.69 0.76
C LYS A 18 -7.56 -5.10 -0.14
N TYR A 19 -6.30 -5.09 0.30
CA TYR A 19 -5.17 -4.58 -0.48
C TYR A 19 -4.80 -5.53 -1.63
N TYR A 20 -4.67 -6.82 -1.33
CA TYR A 20 -4.20 -7.83 -2.31
C TYR A 20 -5.30 -8.41 -3.20
N ILE A 21 -6.57 -8.40 -2.77
CA ILE A 21 -7.68 -8.84 -3.62
C ILE A 21 -8.13 -7.67 -4.51
N PRO A 22 -7.97 -7.75 -5.85
CA PRO A 22 -8.06 -6.58 -6.73
C PRO A 22 -9.49 -6.12 -7.04
N PHE A 23 -10.47 -6.58 -6.29
CA PHE A 23 -11.89 -6.28 -6.45
C PHE A 23 -12.60 -6.22 -5.09
N SER A 24 -13.71 -5.48 -5.03
CA SER A 24 -14.53 -5.42 -3.83
C SER A 24 -15.23 -6.76 -3.58
N PHE A 25 -15.16 -7.25 -2.35
CA PHE A 25 -15.88 -8.44 -1.90
C PHE A 25 -16.71 -8.15 -0.64
N LYS A 26 -17.70 -9.02 -0.38
CA LYS A 26 -18.47 -8.99 0.86
C LYS A 26 -18.00 -10.13 1.75
N LEU A 27 -17.82 -9.86 3.04
CA LEU A 27 -17.44 -10.88 4.02
C LEU A 27 -18.47 -12.02 4.03
N GLY A 28 -17.98 -13.26 4.10
CA GLY A 28 -18.80 -14.48 4.11
C GLY A 28 -19.50 -14.82 2.79
N ARG A 29 -19.36 -13.99 1.74
CA ARG A 29 -19.92 -14.27 0.41
C ARG A 29 -18.83 -14.78 -0.51
N ASN A 30 -19.13 -15.87 -1.22
CA ASN A 30 -18.18 -16.45 -2.16
C ASN A 30 -17.94 -15.54 -3.38
N PHE A 31 -16.70 -15.53 -3.84
CA PHE A 31 -16.18 -14.89 -5.04
C PHE A 31 -15.19 -15.85 -5.75
N LEU A 32 -14.78 -15.50 -6.96
CA LEU A 32 -13.78 -16.25 -7.73
C LEU A 32 -12.41 -16.13 -7.09
N ASN A 33 -11.68 -17.23 -6.94
CA ASN A 33 -10.38 -17.21 -6.27
C ASN A 33 -9.40 -16.24 -6.98
N PRO A 34 -8.75 -15.31 -6.26
CA PRO A 34 -7.81 -14.35 -6.86
C PRO A 34 -6.48 -14.99 -7.31
N LEU A 35 -6.17 -16.22 -6.88
CA LEU A 35 -4.88 -16.90 -7.08
C LEU A 35 -4.88 -17.89 -8.24
N TYR A 36 -6.04 -18.31 -8.73
CA TYR A 36 -6.15 -19.18 -9.91
C TYR A 36 -7.52 -19.02 -10.58
N LYS A 37 -7.65 -19.50 -11.81
CA LYS A 37 -8.91 -19.43 -12.56
C LYS A 37 -9.85 -20.56 -12.15
N ASP A 38 -10.90 -20.25 -11.40
CA ASP A 38 -12.05 -21.11 -11.15
C ASP A 38 -13.24 -20.73 -12.06
N SER A 39 -14.15 -21.68 -12.27
CA SER A 39 -15.39 -21.46 -13.04
C SER A 39 -16.60 -21.15 -12.17
N LYS A 40 -16.49 -21.36 -10.85
CA LYS A 40 -17.54 -21.14 -9.86
C LYS A 40 -16.91 -20.46 -8.65
N ALA A 41 -17.61 -19.48 -8.08
CA ALA A 41 -17.16 -18.78 -6.89
C ALA A 41 -16.93 -19.74 -5.72
N SER A 42 -15.66 -19.97 -5.38
CA SER A 42 -15.27 -20.94 -4.36
C SER A 42 -14.60 -20.31 -3.13
N CYS A 43 -14.21 -19.04 -3.20
CA CYS A 43 -13.43 -18.39 -2.17
C CYS A 43 -14.23 -17.34 -1.39
N ASN A 44 -14.09 -17.25 -0.07
CA ASN A 44 -14.60 -16.12 0.72
C ASN A 44 -13.62 -15.67 1.80
N VAL A 45 -13.80 -14.44 2.26
CA VAL A 45 -13.11 -13.92 3.46
C VAL A 45 -14.11 -13.81 4.60
N TYR A 46 -13.76 -14.31 5.78
CA TYR A 46 -14.61 -14.35 6.96
C TYR A 46 -13.80 -14.04 8.22
N PHE A 47 -14.49 -13.65 9.30
CA PHE A 47 -13.86 -13.44 10.60
C PHE A 47 -13.84 -14.76 11.39
N ASP A 48 -12.65 -15.27 11.67
CA ASP A 48 -12.45 -16.45 12.50
C ASP A 48 -12.48 -16.05 13.99
N ARG A 49 -13.64 -16.24 14.62
CA ARG A 49 -13.87 -15.91 16.04
C ARG A 49 -12.94 -16.64 17.00
N ARG A 50 -12.45 -17.83 16.64
CA ARG A 50 -11.57 -18.63 17.51
C ARG A 50 -10.18 -18.02 17.62
N ASN A 51 -9.68 -17.46 16.52
CA ASN A 51 -8.34 -16.88 16.45
C ASN A 51 -8.35 -15.34 16.46
N GLY A 52 -9.53 -14.72 16.46
CA GLY A 52 -9.69 -13.27 16.50
C GLY A 52 -9.14 -12.55 15.26
N MET A 53 -9.15 -13.21 14.10
CA MET A 53 -8.57 -12.67 12.87
C MET A 53 -9.36 -13.05 11.62
N TYR A 54 -9.20 -12.27 10.57
CA TYR A 54 -9.80 -12.59 9.27
C TYR A 54 -9.02 -13.72 8.59
N LYS A 55 -9.77 -14.57 7.90
CA LYS A 55 -9.25 -15.68 7.09
C LYS A 55 -9.96 -15.76 5.76
N MET A 56 -9.29 -16.35 4.81
CA MET A 56 -9.82 -16.75 3.52
C MET A 56 -10.08 -18.26 3.53
N LYS A 57 -11.27 -18.68 3.11
CA LYS A 57 -11.61 -20.09 2.85
C LYS A 57 -11.85 -20.27 1.38
N ASP A 58 -11.19 -21.26 0.79
CA ASP A 58 -11.53 -21.74 -0.54
C ASP A 58 -12.15 -23.14 -0.45
N PHE A 59 -13.35 -23.28 -1.00
CA PHE A 59 -14.09 -24.54 -1.09
C PHE A 59 -13.73 -25.35 -2.34
N GLY A 60 -13.04 -24.73 -3.31
CA GLY A 60 -12.62 -25.37 -4.55
C GLY A 60 -11.27 -26.06 -4.39
N ASN A 61 -10.32 -25.39 -3.74
CA ASN A 61 -9.03 -25.96 -3.38
C ASN A 61 -8.54 -25.41 -2.03
N ASP A 62 -8.48 -26.28 -1.02
CA ASP A 62 -8.12 -25.87 0.34
C ASP A 62 -6.68 -25.38 0.49
N ASP A 63 -5.79 -25.67 -0.47
CA ASP A 63 -4.40 -25.18 -0.47
C ASP A 63 -4.30 -23.65 -0.60
N TYR A 64 -5.40 -23.00 -1.00
CA TYR A 64 -5.52 -21.54 -1.07
C TYR A 64 -6.29 -20.94 0.11
N SER A 65 -6.72 -21.75 1.09
CA SER A 65 -7.26 -21.27 2.35
C SER A 65 -6.14 -20.79 3.28
N GLY A 66 -6.45 -19.84 4.16
CA GLY A 66 -5.48 -19.38 5.16
C GLY A 66 -5.78 -18.01 5.73
N ASP A 67 -4.85 -17.46 6.50
CA ASP A 67 -4.90 -16.08 6.95
C ASP A 67 -4.30 -15.12 5.92
N CYS A 68 -4.19 -13.84 6.28
CA CYS A 68 -3.63 -12.83 5.38
C CYS A 68 -2.16 -13.11 5.03
N PHE A 69 -1.39 -13.73 5.93
CA PHE A 69 0.00 -14.08 5.67
C PHE A 69 0.09 -15.21 4.65
N ALA A 70 -0.78 -16.21 4.74
CA ALA A 70 -0.88 -17.28 3.74
C ALA A 70 -1.18 -16.75 2.34
N LEU A 71 -2.10 -15.77 2.22
CA LEU A 71 -2.39 -15.12 0.95
C LEU A 71 -1.14 -14.44 0.36
N VAL A 72 -0.46 -13.62 1.16
CA VAL A 72 0.74 -12.89 0.71
C VAL A 72 1.89 -13.85 0.39
N GLY A 73 2.05 -14.91 1.19
CA GLY A 73 3.01 -15.98 0.91
C GLY A 73 2.77 -16.61 -0.44
N LYS A 74 1.52 -17.04 -0.73
CA LYS A 74 1.17 -17.62 -2.03
C LYS A 74 1.40 -16.67 -3.20
N LEU A 75 1.07 -15.40 -3.05
CA LEU A 75 1.29 -14.39 -4.09
C LEU A 75 2.78 -14.16 -4.41
N ASN A 76 3.66 -14.39 -3.44
CA ASN A 76 5.10 -14.18 -3.58
C ASN A 76 5.91 -15.48 -3.70
N GLY A 77 5.25 -16.63 -3.78
CA GLY A 77 5.94 -17.94 -3.84
C GLY A 77 6.66 -18.32 -2.55
N LEU A 78 6.25 -17.77 -1.41
CA LEU A 78 6.84 -17.97 -0.08
C LEU A 78 5.98 -18.94 0.76
N ASN A 79 6.63 -19.72 1.63
CA ASN A 79 5.98 -20.67 2.51
C ASN A 79 5.88 -20.15 3.95
N CYS A 80 4.66 -19.91 4.44
CA CYS A 80 4.44 -19.44 5.82
C CYS A 80 4.91 -20.41 6.93
N LYS A 81 5.19 -21.67 6.61
CA LYS A 81 5.74 -22.64 7.57
C LYS A 81 7.25 -22.49 7.75
N GLU A 82 7.93 -21.89 6.76
CA GLU A 82 9.36 -21.64 6.83
C GLU A 82 9.61 -20.30 7.55
N PRO A 83 10.39 -20.27 8.64
CA PRO A 83 10.58 -19.04 9.43
C PRO A 83 11.18 -17.88 8.62
N LYS A 84 12.10 -18.15 7.68
CA LYS A 84 12.73 -17.13 6.84
C LYS A 84 11.71 -16.48 5.91
N ASP A 85 10.93 -17.31 5.23
CA ASP A 85 9.85 -16.87 4.34
C ASP A 85 8.79 -16.10 5.12
N PHE A 86 8.46 -16.53 6.34
CA PHE A 86 7.50 -15.83 7.18
C PHE A 86 7.98 -14.42 7.54
N VAL A 87 9.27 -14.25 7.89
CA VAL A 87 9.86 -12.92 8.13
C VAL A 87 9.79 -12.05 6.87
N GLU A 88 10.08 -12.60 5.69
CA GLU A 88 9.95 -11.85 4.43
C GLU A 88 8.49 -11.48 4.13
N ILE A 89 7.53 -12.35 4.42
CA ILE A 89 6.10 -12.04 4.27
C ILE A 89 5.71 -10.85 5.16
N LEU A 90 6.20 -10.79 6.41
CA LEU A 90 5.95 -9.64 7.29
C LEU A 90 6.56 -8.36 6.69
N ALA A 91 7.79 -8.43 6.18
CA ALA A 91 8.47 -7.30 5.55
C ALA A 91 7.76 -6.81 4.27
N ILE A 92 7.24 -7.72 3.45
CA ILE A 92 6.44 -7.39 2.26
C ILE A 92 5.17 -6.63 2.67
N ILE A 93 4.44 -7.10 3.69
CA ILE A 93 3.22 -6.42 4.15
C ILE A 93 3.54 -5.03 4.71
N ASP A 94 4.58 -4.91 5.54
CA ASP A 94 5.00 -3.62 6.10
C ASP A 94 5.38 -2.61 5.00
N ARG A 95 6.12 -3.07 3.99
CA ARG A 95 6.58 -2.26 2.85
C ARG A 95 5.42 -1.84 1.95
N ASP A 96 4.58 -2.78 1.54
CA ASP A 96 3.49 -2.56 0.58
C ASP A 96 2.37 -1.69 1.18
N MET A 97 2.09 -1.88 2.48
CA MET A 97 1.04 -1.13 3.18
C MET A 97 1.58 0.06 3.98
N HIS A 98 2.89 0.32 3.92
CA HIS A 98 3.58 1.41 4.63
C HIS A 98 3.25 1.45 6.13
N LEU A 99 3.36 0.31 6.83
CA LEU A 99 2.96 0.20 8.25
C LEU A 99 3.98 0.81 9.23
N GLY A 100 5.22 1.05 8.79
CA GLY A 100 6.28 1.68 9.60
C GLY A 100 6.74 0.81 10.78
N LEU A 101 6.68 -0.51 10.64
CA LEU A 101 7.07 -1.45 11.69
C LEU A 101 8.55 -1.84 11.62
N SER A 102 9.18 -1.74 10.44
CA SER A 102 10.62 -1.99 10.26
C SER A 102 11.48 -0.95 10.99
N ASP A 103 11.04 0.30 11.06
CA ASP A 103 11.76 1.41 11.72
C ASP A 103 11.72 1.35 13.26
N LYS A 104 10.79 0.58 13.85
CA LYS A 104 10.66 0.48 15.32
C LYS A 104 11.77 -0.34 15.99
N SER A 105 12.61 -1.02 15.22
CA SER A 105 13.74 -1.81 15.75
C SER A 105 14.99 -0.98 16.04
N GLU A 106 15.11 0.22 15.46
CA GLU A 106 16.34 1.02 15.51
C GLU A 106 15.98 2.51 15.65
N MET A 107 15.51 2.93 16.83
CA MET A 107 15.82 4.29 17.28
C MET A 107 17.32 4.33 17.65
N ARG A 108 18.17 4.24 16.62
CA ARG A 108 19.59 4.59 16.67
C ARG A 108 19.87 5.52 15.51
N ILE A 109 20.10 6.76 15.89
CA ILE A 109 20.66 7.81 15.06
C ILE A 109 22.00 7.30 14.50
N SER A 110 22.10 7.07 13.19
CA SER A 110 23.18 7.60 12.32
C SER A 110 23.33 6.87 10.99
N SER A 111 23.70 7.69 10.00
CA SER A 111 24.53 7.41 8.82
C SER A 111 23.97 6.56 7.68
N THR A 112 23.52 7.29 6.67
CA THR A 112 23.87 7.18 5.25
C THR A 112 24.79 6.01 4.87
N THR A 113 24.25 5.04 4.14
CA THR A 113 24.99 4.28 3.11
C THR A 113 24.05 3.98 1.94
N PRO A 114 24.44 4.29 0.68
CA PRO A 114 23.68 3.88 -0.49
C PRO A 114 23.92 2.39 -0.76
N VAL A 115 22.87 1.59 -0.69
CA VAL A 115 22.90 0.15 -1.04
C VAL A 115 22.67 0.02 -2.55
N PRO A 116 23.45 -0.79 -3.28
CA PRO A 116 23.38 -0.90 -4.73
C PRO A 116 22.08 -1.56 -5.19
N VAL A 117 21.56 -1.05 -6.31
CA VAL A 117 20.38 -1.52 -7.03
C VAL A 117 20.60 -2.96 -7.51
N ILE A 118 19.86 -3.90 -6.94
CA ILE A 118 19.76 -5.28 -7.45
C ILE A 118 18.34 -5.45 -8.02
N ALA A 119 18.31 -5.91 -9.27
CA ALA A 119 17.20 -6.06 -10.20
C ALA A 119 15.79 -6.21 -9.59
N GLU A 120 14.94 -5.24 -9.95
CA GLU A 120 13.50 -5.26 -9.75
C GLU A 120 12.87 -6.51 -10.38
N VAL A 121 12.37 -7.43 -9.55
CA VAL A 121 11.22 -8.23 -9.97
C VAL A 121 10.03 -7.29 -9.91
N THR A 122 9.59 -6.83 -11.07
CA THR A 122 8.39 -6.00 -11.23
C THR A 122 7.15 -6.76 -10.76
N HIS A 123 6.83 -6.65 -9.48
CA HIS A 123 5.44 -6.70 -9.03
C HIS A 123 4.82 -5.41 -9.55
N VAL A 124 4.06 -5.49 -10.63
CA VAL A 124 3.28 -4.35 -11.13
C VAL A 124 2.03 -4.30 -10.24
N PRO A 125 1.94 -3.47 -9.18
CA PRO A 125 0.62 -3.05 -8.71
C PRO A 125 -0.02 -2.45 -9.95
N LYS A 126 -1.23 -2.88 -10.34
CA LYS A 126 -1.92 -2.41 -11.56
C LYS A 126 -1.72 -0.90 -11.67
N ARG A 127 -0.71 -0.50 -12.47
CA ARG A 127 -0.45 0.90 -12.74
C ARG A 127 -1.68 1.29 -13.51
N LYS A 128 -2.58 2.05 -12.87
CA LYS A 128 -3.52 2.89 -13.65
C LYS A 128 -2.61 3.54 -14.68
N LYS A 129 -2.81 3.24 -15.98
CA LYS A 129 -1.95 3.75 -17.05
C LYS A 129 -1.64 5.19 -16.72
N ALA A 130 -0.35 5.55 -16.64
CA ALA A 130 0.06 6.89 -16.25
C ALA A 130 -0.71 7.86 -17.16
N ARG A 131 -1.71 8.53 -16.59
CA ARG A 131 -2.55 9.43 -17.37
C ARG A 131 -1.66 10.58 -17.78
N PRO A 132 -1.77 11.08 -19.02
CA PRO A 132 -1.10 12.32 -19.38
C PRO A 132 -1.47 13.38 -18.34
N TYR A 133 -0.47 13.97 -17.72
CA TYR A 133 -0.66 15.11 -16.83
C TYR A 133 0.37 16.17 -17.19
N THR A 134 0.00 17.43 -16.95
CA THR A 134 0.86 18.57 -17.17
C THR A 134 0.92 19.39 -15.89
N LEU A 135 2.13 19.71 -15.44
CA LEU A 135 2.41 20.53 -14.27
C LEU A 135 3.00 21.86 -14.71
N ALA A 136 2.44 22.96 -14.23
CA ALA A 136 3.08 24.25 -14.25
C ALA A 136 3.54 24.56 -12.82
N GLN A 137 4.86 24.54 -12.59
CA GLN A 137 5.45 24.84 -11.29
C GLN A 137 5.63 26.36 -11.11
N LYS A 138 5.64 26.81 -9.85
CA LYS A 138 6.01 28.17 -9.44
C LYS A 138 6.95 28.10 -8.23
N SER A 139 7.65 29.19 -7.94
CA SER A 139 8.35 29.34 -6.67
C SER A 139 7.34 29.47 -5.54
N PHE A 140 7.69 28.96 -4.36
CA PHE A 140 6.86 29.12 -3.16
C PHE A 140 6.66 30.61 -2.85
N THR A 141 5.43 30.99 -2.57
CA THR A 141 5.11 32.32 -2.04
C THR A 141 5.39 32.37 -0.54
N ALA A 142 5.53 33.58 0.02
CA ALA A 142 5.70 33.74 1.47
C ALA A 142 4.51 33.17 2.27
N ALA A 143 3.29 33.28 1.73
CA ALA A 143 2.09 32.71 2.33
C ALA A 143 2.10 31.18 2.34
N GLU A 144 2.54 30.55 1.25
CA GLU A 144 2.71 29.09 1.19
C GLU A 144 3.75 28.60 2.19
N LEU A 145 4.90 29.28 2.27
CA LEU A 145 5.93 28.93 3.26
C LEU A 145 5.42 29.09 4.70
N ALA A 146 4.62 30.12 4.98
CA ALA A 146 3.97 30.30 6.28
C ALA A 146 2.98 29.16 6.58
N PHE A 147 2.15 28.79 5.60
CA PHE A 147 1.20 27.68 5.72
C PHE A 147 1.89 26.35 6.06
N TRP A 148 2.96 25.99 5.35
CA TRP A 148 3.76 24.80 5.68
C TRP A 148 4.43 24.93 7.06
N GLY A 149 4.89 26.14 7.39
CA GLY A 149 5.49 26.47 8.67
C GLY A 149 4.57 26.26 9.87
N GLU A 150 3.25 26.48 9.75
CA GLU A 150 2.27 26.22 10.82
C GLU A 150 2.26 24.75 11.26
N SER A 151 2.60 23.84 10.35
CA SER A 151 2.73 22.40 10.64
C SER A 151 4.16 21.96 10.98
N GLY A 152 5.07 22.91 11.19
CA GLY A 152 6.48 22.65 11.46
C GLY A 152 7.30 22.23 10.23
N ILE A 153 6.76 22.39 9.01
CA ILE A 153 7.44 22.02 7.77
C ILE A 153 8.19 23.24 7.24
N THR A 154 9.52 23.24 7.39
CA THR A 154 10.37 24.34 6.92
C THR A 154 10.70 24.23 5.43
N GLN A 155 11.22 25.30 4.85
CA GLN A 155 11.64 25.31 3.44
C GLN A 155 12.73 24.26 3.14
N GLU A 156 13.60 23.97 4.11
CA GLU A 156 14.62 22.92 4.01
C GLU A 156 13.99 21.54 3.91
N VAL A 157 12.92 21.28 4.68
CA VAL A 157 12.15 20.04 4.60
C VAL A 157 11.46 19.93 3.23
N LEU A 158 10.85 21.01 2.76
CA LEU A 158 10.24 21.05 1.41
C LEU A 158 11.28 20.72 0.32
N LYS A 159 12.49 21.29 0.41
CA LYS A 159 13.59 21.01 -0.52
C LYS A 159 14.07 19.56 -0.41
N LEU A 160 14.23 19.03 0.80
CA LEU A 160 14.68 17.66 1.06
C LEU A 160 13.76 16.63 0.40
N PHE A 161 12.44 16.84 0.50
CA PHE A 161 11.43 15.96 -0.10
C PHE A 161 11.03 16.36 -1.53
N ARG A 162 11.73 17.33 -2.14
CA ARG A 162 11.49 17.82 -3.51
C ARG A 162 10.05 18.27 -3.73
N VAL A 163 9.42 18.86 -2.71
CA VAL A 163 8.10 19.45 -2.81
C VAL A 163 8.18 20.69 -3.68
N VAL A 164 7.26 20.81 -4.63
CA VAL A 164 7.17 21.94 -5.56
C VAL A 164 5.81 22.62 -5.42
N SER A 165 5.80 23.94 -5.48
CA SER A 165 4.55 24.70 -5.55
C SER A 165 4.02 24.68 -6.99
N LEU A 166 2.73 24.39 -7.16
CA LEU A 166 2.10 24.31 -8.48
C LEU A 166 1.28 25.56 -8.75
N LYS A 167 1.47 26.14 -9.93
CA LYS A 167 0.54 27.13 -10.49
C LYS A 167 -0.69 26.45 -11.07
N LYS A 168 -0.49 25.33 -11.75
CA LYS A 168 -1.57 24.58 -12.42
C LYS A 168 -1.23 23.11 -12.56
N PHE A 169 -2.24 22.28 -12.35
CA PHE A 169 -2.27 20.87 -12.66
C PHE A 169 -3.34 20.62 -13.73
N SER A 170 -3.06 19.78 -14.72
CA SER A 170 -4.04 19.36 -15.73
C SER A 170 -3.90 17.87 -16.00
N SER A 171 -5.02 17.13 -16.01
CA SER A 171 -5.05 15.70 -16.40
C SER A 171 -6.46 15.29 -16.86
N GLU A 172 -6.77 14.00 -16.86
CA GLU A 172 -8.05 13.43 -17.31
C GLU A 172 -8.74 12.63 -16.18
N ASN A 173 -10.06 12.78 -16.06
CA ASN A 173 -10.85 12.05 -15.07
C ASN A 173 -11.09 10.59 -15.51
N ASN A 174 -11.86 9.81 -14.74
CA ASN A 174 -12.11 8.39 -15.06
C ASN A 174 -12.91 8.17 -16.35
N GLU A 175 -13.55 9.22 -16.89
CA GLU A 175 -14.31 9.21 -18.14
C GLU A 175 -13.48 9.71 -19.34
N GLY A 176 -12.19 10.03 -19.15
CA GLY A 176 -11.34 10.61 -20.19
C GLY A 176 -11.58 12.10 -20.46
N LYS A 177 -12.33 12.79 -19.61
CA LYS A 177 -12.56 14.24 -19.75
C LYS A 177 -11.42 15.03 -19.11
N PRO A 178 -10.91 16.09 -19.76
CA PRO A 178 -9.90 16.97 -19.19
C PRO A 178 -10.40 17.62 -17.89
N PHE A 179 -9.54 17.67 -16.88
CA PHE A 179 -9.73 18.45 -15.66
C PHE A 179 -8.45 19.23 -15.36
N SER A 180 -8.60 20.43 -14.79
CA SER A 180 -7.47 21.22 -14.33
C SER A 180 -7.74 21.91 -13.01
N ILE A 181 -6.73 21.95 -12.16
CA ILE A 181 -6.73 22.67 -10.87
C ILE A 181 -5.67 23.77 -10.99
N ALA A 182 -6.00 24.99 -10.59
CA ALA A 182 -5.06 26.10 -10.55
C ALA A 182 -4.99 26.64 -9.12
N ALA A 183 -3.78 26.96 -8.65
CA ALA A 183 -3.62 27.58 -7.35
C ALA A 183 -4.24 28.98 -7.36
N THR A 184 -4.99 29.30 -6.32
CA THR A 184 -5.57 30.64 -6.13
C THR A 184 -5.06 31.23 -4.82
N ASP A 185 -5.15 32.54 -4.63
CA ASP A 185 -4.64 33.19 -3.42
C ASP A 185 -5.35 32.72 -2.12
N ARG A 186 -6.49 32.04 -2.23
CA ARG A 186 -7.26 31.50 -1.10
C ARG A 186 -7.06 30.00 -0.89
N GLU A 187 -6.55 29.29 -1.89
CA GLU A 187 -6.28 27.85 -1.86
C GLU A 187 -4.86 27.64 -2.43
N PRO A 188 -3.84 27.79 -1.56
CA PRO A 188 -2.44 27.61 -1.94
C PRO A 188 -2.09 26.17 -2.32
#